data_AF-A0A2N3D4M6-F1
#
_entry.id   AF-A0A2N3D4M6-F1
#
_cell.length_a   1.000
_cell.length_b   1.000
_cell.length_c   1.000
_cell.angle_alpha   90.00
_cell.angle_beta   90.00
_cell.angle_gamma   90.00
#
_symmetry.space_group_name_H-M   'P 1'
#
loop_
_entity.id
_entity.type
_entity.pdbx_description
1 polymer ?
#
loop_
_entity_poly.entity_id
_entity_poly.type
_entity_poly.pdbx_seq_one_letter_code
_entity_poly.pdbx_strand_id
1 'polypeptide(L)'
;RAAYEPVVEATQIKGDSESHPFLSPNDEMAGFGVKGWELGNLPLTAPMKDDMFAGSYVREALKRGLSLEQQLGVNPYAFGMVGSTDSHTSLATADEDNFWGKHTGNEPAYKDRAVVPQNLGTSQGRFGWHYLAGGYAAAWARGNTRAEIFDAFARREVYATTGPRMSVRVFGGFDFDAQDWDGDWVRKGYASGVPMGGELPDNGTAPRFMISALKDPDGANLDRVQVVKGWVDASGQTQERVYDAVWSDMTTRVRSGGKVPAVGDTVNRKNATFTNTIGATELRTVWTDPDYTPGQRAFYYVRVIEIPTPRWTLFDAVRFGITLSKEAMDDAVAQERAYTSPIWIKQAKRPAAPAVMERK
;
A
#
# COMPACT_ATOMS: atom_id res chain seq x y z
N ARG A 1 -21.85 5.66 -6.77
CA ARG A 1 -20.50 5.72 -6.14
C ARG A 1 -19.44 4.99 -6.96
N ALA A 2 -19.51 3.66 -7.13
CA ALA A 2 -18.44 2.89 -7.81
C ALA A 2 -18.05 3.42 -9.21
N ALA A 3 -19.00 4.01 -9.96
CA ALA A 3 -18.71 4.65 -11.25
C ALA A 3 -17.97 6.00 -11.16
N TYR A 4 -17.98 6.66 -10.00
CA TYR A 4 -17.44 8.01 -9.79
C TYR A 4 -16.22 8.05 -8.86
N GLU A 5 -16.08 7.06 -7.98
CA GLU A 5 -14.95 6.91 -7.04
C GLU A 5 -14.29 5.54 -7.25
N PRO A 6 -13.62 5.32 -8.40
CA PRO A 6 -13.01 4.03 -8.71
C PRO A 6 -11.74 3.77 -7.90
N VAL A 7 -11.10 4.81 -7.35
CA VAL A 7 -9.85 4.71 -6.60
C VAL A 7 -9.95 5.44 -5.25
N VAL A 8 -9.12 5.03 -4.30
CA VAL A 8 -8.95 5.69 -3.00
C VAL A 8 -7.48 5.97 -2.73
N GLU A 9 -7.21 7.06 -2.02
CA GLU A 9 -5.89 7.35 -1.48
C GLU A 9 -5.58 6.38 -0.33
N ALA A 10 -4.53 5.59 -0.49
CA ALA A 10 -4.01 4.70 0.54
C ALA A 10 -2.88 5.36 1.36
N THR A 11 -2.15 6.32 0.79
CA THR A 11 -1.01 6.97 1.46
C THR A 11 -0.83 8.41 1.01
N GLN A 12 -0.40 9.26 1.93
CA GLN A 12 -0.25 10.69 1.72
C GLN A 12 0.61 11.36 2.84
N ILE A 13 0.98 12.64 2.68
CA ILE A 13 1.86 13.43 3.57
C ILE A 13 1.46 13.50 5.06
N LYS A 14 0.18 13.35 5.41
CA LYS A 14 -0.39 13.28 6.77
C LYS A 14 -0.61 11.84 7.23
N GLY A 15 -0.24 10.81 6.49
CA GLY A 15 -0.32 9.45 7.00
C GLY A 15 -0.58 8.40 5.94
N ASP A 16 -0.59 7.17 6.40
CA ASP A 16 -0.82 5.99 5.60
C ASP A 16 -2.04 5.27 6.14
N SER A 17 -2.99 4.99 5.24
CA SER A 17 -4.28 4.40 5.57
C SER A 17 -4.35 2.95 5.10
N GLU A 18 -3.24 2.33 4.68
CA GLU A 18 -3.26 0.92 4.29
C GLU A 18 -3.79 0.04 5.43
N SER A 19 -3.22 0.17 6.63
CA SER A 19 -3.74 -0.42 7.87
C SER A 19 -3.21 0.28 9.12
N HIS A 20 -3.62 -0.19 10.30
CA HIS A 20 -3.20 0.29 11.60
C HIS A 20 -2.85 -0.89 12.53
N PRO A 21 -1.87 -0.76 13.46
CA PRO A 21 -1.52 -1.85 14.37
C PRO A 21 -2.68 -2.32 15.26
N PHE A 22 -3.61 -1.44 15.61
CA PHE A 22 -4.83 -1.81 16.35
C PHE A 22 -5.74 -2.76 15.55
N LEU A 23 -5.83 -2.55 14.24
CA LEU A 23 -6.69 -3.33 13.34
C LEU A 23 -6.01 -4.61 12.84
N SER A 24 -4.69 -4.56 12.69
CA SER A 24 -3.85 -5.64 12.16
C SER A 24 -2.70 -5.97 13.12
N PRO A 25 -2.96 -6.44 14.35
CA PRO A 25 -1.93 -6.64 15.37
C PRO A 25 -0.89 -7.73 15.02
N ASN A 26 -1.20 -8.59 14.05
CA ASN A 26 -0.31 -9.63 13.57
C ASN A 26 0.55 -9.20 12.36
N ASP A 27 0.36 -7.96 11.87
CA ASP A 27 1.12 -7.39 10.77
C ASP A 27 2.15 -6.39 11.31
N GLU A 28 3.42 -6.82 11.36
CA GLU A 28 4.53 -6.00 11.87
C GLU A 28 4.76 -4.71 11.06
N MET A 29 4.24 -4.65 9.83
CA MET A 29 4.41 -3.52 8.92
C MET A 29 3.21 -2.56 8.91
N ALA A 30 2.16 -2.83 9.69
CA ALA A 30 0.93 -2.02 9.75
C ALA A 30 1.10 -0.66 10.45
N GLY A 31 2.27 -0.35 10.99
CA GLY A 31 2.56 0.91 11.69
C GLY A 31 3.14 2.04 10.83
N PHE A 32 3.23 1.86 9.51
CA PHE A 32 3.70 2.94 8.63
C PHE A 32 2.67 4.07 8.61
N GLY A 33 3.13 5.32 8.62
CA GLY A 33 2.24 6.49 8.65
C GLY A 33 1.48 6.77 9.95
N VAL A 34 1.59 5.91 10.97
CA VAL A 34 1.08 6.17 12.33
C VAL A 34 2.06 7.10 13.06
N LYS A 35 1.94 8.40 12.81
CA LYS A 35 2.92 9.41 13.20
C LYS A 35 2.35 10.54 14.03
N GLY A 36 1.05 10.55 14.34
CA GLY A 36 0.39 11.60 15.13
C GLY A 36 -0.79 12.26 14.42
N TRP A 37 -1.04 11.92 13.15
CA TRP A 37 -2.21 12.40 12.42
C TRP A 37 -3.47 11.59 12.73
N GLU A 38 -3.30 10.32 13.09
CA GLU A 38 -4.33 9.41 13.58
C GLU A 38 -4.89 9.78 14.96
N LEU A 39 -4.26 10.71 15.70
CA LEU A 39 -4.66 11.08 17.07
C LEU A 39 -6.06 11.70 17.19
N GLY A 40 -6.63 12.19 16.09
CA GLY A 40 -7.93 12.86 16.10
C GLY A 40 -8.22 13.60 14.81
N ASN A 41 -9.30 14.40 14.82
CA ASN A 41 -9.65 15.24 13.68
C ASN A 41 -8.54 16.25 13.34
N LEU A 42 -8.66 16.91 12.18
CA LEU A 42 -7.62 17.82 11.69
C LEU A 42 -7.17 18.88 12.72
N PRO A 43 -8.06 19.62 13.41
CA PRO A 43 -7.65 20.59 14.42
C PRO A 43 -7.32 19.98 15.79
N LEU A 44 -7.41 18.65 15.95
CA LEU A 44 -7.23 17.93 17.21
C LEU A 44 -8.19 18.37 18.34
N THR A 45 -9.37 18.87 17.98
CA THR A 45 -10.44 19.23 18.93
C THR A 45 -11.27 18.03 19.37
N ALA A 46 -11.19 16.91 18.63
CA ALA A 46 -11.80 15.65 18.98
C ALA A 46 -10.77 14.52 18.81
N PRO A 47 -10.44 13.79 19.88
CA PRO A 47 -9.51 12.68 19.80
C PRO A 47 -10.13 11.50 19.05
N MET A 48 -9.27 10.74 18.38
CA MET A 48 -9.64 9.47 17.78
C MET A 48 -9.89 8.43 18.87
N LYS A 49 -10.88 7.56 18.65
CA LYS A 49 -11.17 6.41 19.51
C LYS A 49 -10.92 5.13 18.74
N ASP A 50 -10.62 4.06 19.46
CA ASP A 50 -10.30 2.75 18.89
C ASP A 50 -11.38 2.22 17.93
N ASP A 51 -12.66 2.42 18.28
CA ASP A 51 -13.81 1.98 17.47
C ASP A 51 -13.96 2.76 16.15
N MET A 52 -13.35 3.94 16.05
CA MET A 52 -13.36 4.77 14.84
C MET A 52 -12.33 4.33 13.80
N PHE A 53 -11.27 3.60 14.21
CA PHE A 53 -10.19 3.23 13.29
C PHE A 53 -10.71 2.40 12.11
N ALA A 54 -11.67 1.49 12.34
CA ALA A 54 -12.24 0.68 11.28
C ALA A 54 -12.92 1.49 10.15
N GLY A 55 -13.25 2.75 10.38
CA GLY A 55 -13.78 3.68 9.37
C GLY A 55 -12.73 4.51 8.64
N SER A 56 -11.47 4.45 9.05
CA SER A 56 -10.40 5.34 8.58
C SER A 56 -9.29 4.64 7.78
N TYR A 57 -9.31 3.31 7.68
CA TYR A 57 -8.29 2.52 7.00
C TYR A 57 -8.84 1.72 5.83
N VAL A 58 -8.07 1.70 4.74
CA VAL A 58 -8.44 1.14 3.44
C VAL A 58 -8.59 -0.38 3.50
N ARG A 59 -7.71 -1.11 4.20
CA ARG A 59 -7.85 -2.57 4.35
C ARG A 59 -9.16 -2.96 5.03
N GLU A 60 -9.62 -2.19 6.03
CA GLU A 60 -10.93 -2.41 6.67
C GLU A 60 -12.09 -2.11 5.71
N ALA A 61 -11.99 -1.04 4.92
CA ALA A 61 -12.99 -0.73 3.90
C ALA A 61 -13.08 -1.86 2.85
N LEU A 62 -11.94 -2.42 2.41
CA LEU A 62 -11.90 -3.57 1.50
C LEU A 62 -12.57 -4.81 2.11
N LYS A 63 -12.27 -5.13 3.39
CA LYS A 63 -12.92 -6.23 4.13
C LYS A 63 -14.42 -6.03 4.25
N ARG A 64 -14.86 -4.84 4.66
CA ARG A 64 -16.28 -4.47 4.73
C ARG A 64 -16.96 -4.56 3.37
N GLY A 65 -16.23 -4.27 2.29
CA GLY A 65 -16.68 -4.46 0.92
C GLY A 65 -17.11 -5.89 0.62
N LEU A 66 -16.35 -6.88 1.08
CA LEU A 66 -16.69 -8.30 0.93
C LEU A 66 -17.94 -8.68 1.74
N SER A 67 -18.08 -8.19 2.98
CA SER A 67 -19.29 -8.42 3.79
C SER A 67 -20.53 -7.83 3.14
N LEU A 68 -20.44 -6.60 2.62
CA LEU A 68 -21.55 -5.96 1.90
C LEU A 68 -21.88 -6.70 0.61
N GLU A 69 -20.87 -7.22 -0.09
CA GLU A 69 -21.08 -8.05 -1.27
C GLU A 69 -21.83 -9.35 -0.95
N GLN A 70 -21.57 -9.97 0.20
CA GLN A 70 -22.32 -11.14 0.66
C GLN A 70 -23.80 -10.80 0.91
N GLN A 71 -24.10 -9.62 1.45
CA GLN A 71 -25.45 -9.20 1.83
C GLN A 71 -26.25 -8.63 0.64
N LEU A 72 -25.60 -7.87 -0.23
CA LEU A 72 -26.24 -7.05 -1.26
C LEU A 72 -25.97 -7.55 -2.68
N GLY A 73 -25.02 -8.48 -2.85
CA GLY A 73 -24.58 -8.95 -4.17
C GLY A 73 -23.68 -7.97 -4.93
N VAL A 74 -23.37 -6.80 -4.34
CA VAL A 74 -22.50 -5.77 -4.94
C VAL A 74 -21.47 -5.29 -3.91
N ASN A 75 -20.24 -5.04 -4.36
CA ASN A 75 -19.17 -4.52 -3.51
C ASN A 75 -18.97 -3.01 -3.74
N PRO A 76 -19.44 -2.12 -2.84
CA PRO A 76 -19.28 -0.68 -3.01
C PRO A 76 -17.86 -0.18 -2.68
N TYR A 77 -17.00 -1.03 -2.12
CA TYR A 77 -15.62 -0.73 -1.74
C TYR A 77 -14.60 -1.47 -2.62
N ALA A 78 -15.01 -1.97 -3.79
CA ALA A 78 -14.07 -2.47 -4.78
C ALA A 78 -13.39 -1.29 -5.51
N PHE A 79 -12.51 -0.55 -4.83
CA PHE A 79 -11.75 0.57 -5.40
C PHE A 79 -10.28 0.17 -5.60
N GLY A 80 -9.59 0.83 -6.53
CA GLY A 80 -8.13 0.77 -6.65
C GLY A 80 -7.43 1.62 -5.59
N MET A 81 -6.14 1.39 -5.38
CA MET A 81 -5.34 2.14 -4.40
C MET A 81 -4.32 3.04 -5.10
N VAL A 82 -4.28 4.30 -4.69
CA VAL A 82 -3.31 5.31 -5.18
C VAL A 82 -2.66 6.04 -3.99
N GLY A 83 -1.51 6.67 -4.21
CA GLY A 83 -0.93 7.61 -3.26
C GLY A 83 -1.08 9.04 -3.77
N SER A 84 -1.05 10.02 -2.87
CA SER A 84 -0.99 11.43 -3.28
C SER A 84 -0.03 12.20 -2.41
N THR A 85 0.67 13.17 -3.00
CA THR A 85 1.59 14.03 -2.26
C THR A 85 0.84 14.97 -1.33
N ASP A 86 -0.32 15.48 -1.77
CA ASP A 86 -1.09 16.48 -1.02
C ASP A 86 -0.21 17.66 -0.57
N SER A 87 0.79 18.09 -1.35
CA SER A 87 1.54 19.32 -1.06
C SER A 87 0.75 20.54 -1.58
N HIS A 88 0.66 21.60 -0.78
CA HIS A 88 0.03 22.87 -1.13
C HIS A 88 1.07 23.91 -1.59
N THR A 89 2.13 23.44 -2.26
CA THR A 89 3.28 24.25 -2.70
C THR A 89 3.42 24.28 -4.23
N SER A 90 2.60 23.51 -4.96
CA SER A 90 2.74 23.25 -6.40
C SER A 90 4.02 22.50 -6.79
N LEU A 91 4.76 21.94 -5.82
CA LEU A 91 5.99 21.20 -6.03
C LEU A 91 5.75 19.68 -6.01
N ALA A 92 6.38 18.96 -6.95
CA ALA A 92 6.38 17.50 -7.02
C ALA A 92 7.61 16.93 -6.31
N THR A 93 7.59 16.99 -4.98
CA THR A 93 8.75 16.84 -4.09
C THR A 93 8.44 15.86 -2.96
N ALA A 94 7.96 14.67 -3.30
CA ALA A 94 7.52 13.67 -2.32
C ALA A 94 8.63 12.67 -1.93
N ASP A 95 9.85 12.87 -2.45
CA ASP A 95 11.02 12.04 -2.16
C ASP A 95 11.66 12.52 -0.84
N GLU A 96 12.09 11.62 0.03
CA GLU A 96 12.54 11.95 1.40
C GLU A 96 13.76 12.91 1.42
N ASP A 97 14.69 12.82 0.46
CA ASP A 97 15.86 13.71 0.35
C ASP A 97 15.56 15.06 -0.32
N ASN A 98 14.41 15.14 -0.99
CA ASN A 98 13.91 16.29 -1.74
C ASN A 98 12.53 16.73 -1.24
N PHE A 99 12.22 16.57 0.05
CA PHE A 99 10.91 16.96 0.59
C PHE A 99 10.82 18.45 0.92
N TRP A 100 9.92 19.19 0.27
CA TRP A 100 9.73 20.64 0.45
C TRP A 100 8.60 21.02 1.41
N GLY A 101 7.95 20.05 2.07
CA GLY A 101 6.94 20.32 3.09
C GLY A 101 5.50 20.37 2.56
N LYS A 102 4.55 20.41 3.49
CA LYS A 102 3.10 20.41 3.22
C LYS A 102 2.59 21.71 2.63
N HIS A 103 3.10 22.85 3.08
CA HIS A 103 2.69 24.19 2.68
C HIS A 103 3.87 25.15 2.88
N THR A 104 3.74 26.40 2.43
CA THR A 104 4.82 27.39 2.44
C THR A 104 5.48 27.59 3.82
N GLY A 105 4.68 27.55 4.91
CA GLY A 105 5.20 27.59 6.29
C GLY A 105 6.01 26.36 6.75
N ASN A 106 6.21 25.35 5.89
CA ASN A 106 7.01 24.15 6.17
C ASN A 106 8.09 23.94 5.09
N GLU A 107 8.42 24.98 4.33
CA GLU A 107 9.48 24.91 3.33
C GLU A 107 10.88 24.97 3.97
N PRO A 108 11.94 24.51 3.28
CA PRO A 108 13.33 24.54 3.73
C PRO A 108 13.87 25.91 4.21
N ALA A 109 13.18 27.01 3.89
CA ALA A 109 13.50 28.33 4.44
C ALA A 109 13.32 28.40 5.98
N TYR A 110 12.43 27.58 6.54
CA TYR A 110 12.20 27.40 7.97
C TYR A 110 13.03 26.21 8.46
N LYS A 111 14.25 26.48 8.89
CA LYS A 111 15.26 25.44 9.22
C LYS A 111 14.85 24.49 10.34
N ASP A 112 13.95 24.91 11.22
CA ASP A 112 13.40 24.15 12.35
C ASP A 112 12.06 23.45 12.02
N ARG A 113 11.63 23.45 10.74
CA ARG A 113 10.32 22.95 10.31
C ARG A 113 9.95 21.55 10.82
N ALA A 114 10.93 20.66 11.05
CA ALA A 114 10.69 19.32 11.56
C ALA A 114 10.26 19.32 13.04
N VAL A 115 10.73 20.27 13.85
CA VAL A 115 10.56 20.28 15.31
C VAL A 115 9.61 21.37 15.80
N VAL A 116 9.03 22.17 14.90
CA VAL A 116 8.00 23.15 15.25
C VAL A 116 6.60 22.52 15.24
N PRO A 117 5.70 22.98 16.14
CA PRO A 117 4.31 22.54 16.15
C PRO A 117 3.56 22.83 14.84
N GLN A 118 2.65 21.93 14.44
CA GLN A 118 1.84 22.00 13.21
C GLN A 118 0.34 22.02 13.51
N ASN A 119 -0.04 22.54 14.67
CA ASN A 119 -1.40 22.42 15.18
C ASN A 119 -2.32 23.48 14.55
N LEU A 120 -3.44 23.03 13.99
CA LEU A 120 -4.49 23.89 13.46
C LEU A 120 -5.54 24.13 14.55
N GLY A 121 -5.27 25.04 15.49
CA GLY A 121 -6.26 25.44 16.51
C GLY A 121 -6.09 24.83 17.91
N THR A 122 -5.00 24.09 18.15
CA THR A 122 -4.54 23.70 19.50
C THR A 122 -3.07 24.08 19.68
N SER A 123 -2.56 24.05 20.91
CA SER A 123 -1.13 24.24 21.20
C SER A 123 -0.37 22.92 21.36
N GLN A 124 -1.01 21.77 21.13
CA GLN A 124 -0.45 20.45 21.41
C GLN A 124 -0.72 19.44 20.30
N GLY A 125 0.21 18.49 20.12
CA GLY A 125 -0.08 17.18 19.56
C GLY A 125 0.64 16.85 18.26
N ARG A 126 0.87 17.82 17.36
CA ARG A 126 1.56 17.57 16.09
C ARG A 126 2.76 18.47 15.86
N PHE A 127 3.82 17.86 15.32
CA PHE A 127 5.06 18.52 14.93
C PHE A 127 5.34 18.26 13.45
N GLY A 128 6.24 19.03 12.85
CA GLY A 128 6.62 18.85 11.45
C GLY A 128 6.98 17.41 11.12
N TRP A 129 7.79 16.77 11.95
CA TRP A 129 8.29 15.41 11.75
C TRP A 129 7.19 14.33 11.66
N HIS A 130 5.95 14.64 12.04
CA HIS A 130 4.79 13.76 11.84
C HIS A 130 4.34 13.69 10.37
N TYR A 131 4.75 14.63 9.51
CA TYR A 131 4.49 14.51 8.08
C TYR A 131 5.36 13.42 7.45
N LEU A 132 4.76 12.59 6.59
CA LEU A 132 5.46 11.74 5.61
C LEU A 132 5.90 12.60 4.42
N ALA A 133 6.90 12.20 3.63
CA ALA A 133 7.22 12.93 2.40
C ALA A 133 6.23 12.62 1.25
N GLY A 134 5.75 11.37 1.21
CA GLY A 134 4.93 10.77 0.15
C GLY A 134 3.52 11.30 -0.03
N GLY A 135 2.74 10.77 -0.99
CA GLY A 135 3.04 9.65 -1.89
C GLY A 135 2.81 9.97 -3.38
N TYR A 136 2.90 8.95 -4.23
CA TYR A 136 2.63 9.04 -5.66
C TYR A 136 1.56 8.06 -6.13
N ALA A 137 0.87 8.44 -7.20
CA ALA A 137 -0.03 7.58 -7.96
C ALA A 137 0.69 7.09 -9.21
N ALA A 138 0.74 5.77 -9.39
CA ALA A 138 1.21 5.15 -10.61
C ALA A 138 0.04 4.53 -11.37
N ALA A 139 0.09 4.58 -12.70
CA ALA A 139 -0.95 4.05 -13.57
C ALA A 139 -0.35 3.27 -14.73
N TRP A 140 -0.82 2.04 -14.93
CA TRP A 140 -0.48 1.25 -16.12
C TRP A 140 -1.39 1.65 -17.28
N ALA A 141 -0.97 2.72 -17.96
CA ALA A 141 -1.61 3.24 -19.16
C ALA A 141 -1.04 2.57 -20.42
N ARG A 142 -1.89 2.23 -21.39
CA ARG A 142 -1.46 1.67 -22.70
C ARG A 142 -0.74 2.69 -23.59
N GLY A 143 -0.84 3.97 -23.23
CA GLY A 143 -0.20 5.08 -23.94
C GLY A 143 -0.24 6.35 -23.09
N ASN A 144 0.70 7.25 -23.34
CA ASN A 144 0.83 8.51 -22.59
C ASN A 144 -0.15 9.57 -23.12
N THR A 145 -1.45 9.34 -22.90
CA THR A 145 -2.50 10.30 -23.21
C THR A 145 -3.36 10.52 -21.98
N ARG A 146 -3.93 11.72 -21.83
CA ARG A 146 -4.87 12.00 -20.73
C ARG A 146 -6.02 10.99 -20.68
N ALA A 147 -6.59 10.64 -21.83
CA ALA A 147 -7.70 9.68 -21.89
C ALA A 147 -7.27 8.32 -21.34
N GLU A 148 -6.16 7.77 -21.82
CA GLU A 148 -5.70 6.44 -21.40
C GLU A 148 -5.24 6.39 -19.94
N ILE A 149 -4.69 7.48 -19.41
CA ILE A 149 -4.39 7.60 -17.97
C ILE A 149 -5.70 7.57 -17.16
N PHE A 150 -6.72 8.34 -17.55
CA PHE A 150 -8.02 8.30 -16.88
C PHE A 150 -8.70 6.92 -16.99
N ASP A 151 -8.57 6.25 -18.14
CA ASP A 151 -9.06 4.89 -18.32
C ASP A 151 -8.34 3.90 -17.40
N ALA A 152 -7.05 4.11 -17.11
CA ALA A 152 -6.28 3.28 -16.16
C ALA A 152 -6.82 3.42 -14.74
N PHE A 153 -7.14 4.65 -14.32
CA PHE A 153 -7.81 4.91 -13.04
C PHE A 153 -9.22 4.32 -13.00
N ALA A 154 -10.00 4.46 -14.07
CA ALA A 154 -11.36 3.92 -14.15
C ALA A 154 -11.39 2.39 -14.05
N ARG A 155 -10.42 1.70 -14.68
CA ARG A 155 -10.26 0.23 -14.55
C ARG A 155 -9.46 -0.21 -13.32
N ARG A 156 -8.98 0.74 -12.50
CA ARG A 156 -8.23 0.53 -11.26
C ARG A 156 -6.85 -0.12 -11.46
N GLU A 157 -6.28 -0.04 -12.66
CA GLU A 157 -4.94 -0.56 -12.95
C GLU A 157 -3.86 0.44 -12.54
N VAL A 158 -3.85 0.71 -11.25
CA VAL A 158 -3.08 1.74 -10.56
C VAL A 158 -2.47 1.17 -9.28
N TYR A 159 -1.48 1.87 -8.75
CA TYR A 159 -0.91 1.55 -7.44
C TYR A 159 -0.37 2.80 -6.75
N ALA A 160 -0.24 2.72 -5.44
CA ALA A 160 0.34 3.75 -4.58
C ALA A 160 1.83 3.48 -4.36
N THR A 161 2.63 4.54 -4.23
CA THR A 161 3.95 4.46 -3.57
C THR A 161 4.06 5.55 -2.50
N THR A 162 4.80 5.27 -1.43
CA THR A 162 4.96 6.18 -0.28
C THR A 162 6.06 7.23 -0.48
N GLY A 163 6.65 7.28 -1.67
CA GLY A 163 7.74 8.19 -2.04
C GLY A 163 8.53 7.64 -3.22
N PRO A 164 9.21 6.49 -3.09
CA PRO A 164 10.00 5.93 -4.18
C PRO A 164 9.16 5.59 -5.42
N ARG A 165 9.70 5.81 -6.61
CA ARG A 165 9.08 5.49 -7.91
C ARG A 165 9.28 4.03 -8.28
N MET A 166 8.93 3.12 -7.36
CA MET A 166 8.96 1.68 -7.61
C MET A 166 8.06 1.32 -8.81
N SER A 167 8.50 0.39 -9.64
CA SER A 167 7.67 -0.17 -10.71
C SER A 167 7.10 -1.50 -10.25
N VAL A 168 5.77 -1.55 -10.05
CA VAL A 168 5.08 -2.74 -9.52
C VAL A 168 3.99 -3.17 -10.47
N ARG A 169 3.96 -4.46 -10.82
CA ARG A 169 2.94 -5.03 -11.70
C ARG A 169 2.53 -6.42 -11.26
N VAL A 170 1.22 -6.66 -11.27
CA VAL A 170 0.59 -7.87 -10.74
C VAL A 170 -0.50 -8.33 -11.69
N PHE A 171 -0.49 -9.62 -12.00
CA PHE A 171 -1.57 -10.32 -12.68
C PHE A 171 -2.04 -11.49 -11.83
N GLY A 172 -3.36 -11.68 -11.71
CA GLY A 172 -3.99 -12.83 -11.05
C GLY A 172 -4.66 -13.75 -12.08
N GLY A 173 -4.47 -15.05 -11.93
CA GLY A 173 -4.99 -16.06 -12.85
C GLY A 173 -4.84 -17.47 -12.27
N PHE A 174 -5.05 -18.49 -13.07
CA PHE A 174 -4.92 -19.89 -12.64
C PHE A 174 -3.77 -20.62 -13.37
N ASP A 175 -3.45 -20.17 -14.58
CA ASP A 175 -2.51 -20.83 -15.51
C ASP A 175 -1.20 -20.05 -15.68
N PHE A 176 -0.70 -19.51 -14.57
CA PHE A 176 0.60 -18.82 -14.53
C PHE A 176 1.65 -19.71 -13.87
N ASP A 177 2.86 -19.79 -14.40
CA ASP A 177 3.96 -20.51 -13.78
C ASP A 177 5.32 -19.82 -13.95
N ALA A 178 6.38 -20.42 -13.40
CA ALA A 178 7.71 -19.82 -13.41
C ALA A 178 8.33 -19.71 -14.82
N GLN A 179 7.91 -20.53 -15.79
CA GLN A 179 8.41 -20.49 -17.17
C GLN A 179 7.84 -19.30 -17.95
N ASP A 180 6.72 -18.73 -17.52
CA ASP A 180 6.14 -17.54 -18.15
C ASP A 180 7.09 -16.34 -18.13
N TRP A 181 8.08 -16.30 -17.21
CA TRP A 181 9.10 -15.26 -17.15
C TRP A 181 10.09 -15.26 -18.32
N ASP A 182 10.22 -16.38 -19.03
CA ASP A 182 11.11 -16.52 -20.18
C ASP A 182 10.50 -15.92 -21.47
N GLY A 183 9.20 -15.58 -21.44
CA GLY A 183 8.46 -15.00 -22.56
C GLY A 183 7.94 -13.58 -22.31
N ASP A 184 6.97 -13.15 -23.12
CA ASP A 184 6.23 -11.91 -22.90
C ASP A 184 5.17 -12.11 -21.80
N TRP A 185 5.66 -12.12 -20.57
CA TRP A 185 4.86 -12.35 -19.37
C TRP A 185 3.75 -11.32 -19.19
N VAL A 186 3.93 -10.08 -19.70
CA VAL A 186 2.89 -9.04 -19.64
C VAL A 186 1.74 -9.38 -20.57
N ARG A 187 2.04 -9.76 -21.82
CA ARG A 187 1.02 -10.21 -22.77
C ARG A 187 0.29 -11.45 -22.24
N LYS A 188 1.02 -12.41 -21.67
CA LYS A 188 0.45 -13.58 -20.99
C LYS A 188 -0.49 -13.17 -19.84
N GLY A 189 -0.06 -12.22 -19.01
CA GLY A 189 -0.84 -11.67 -17.90
C GLY A 189 -2.21 -11.11 -18.33
N TYR A 190 -2.24 -10.32 -19.41
CA TYR A 190 -3.50 -9.80 -19.97
C TYR A 190 -4.34 -10.85 -20.69
N ALA A 191 -3.72 -11.88 -21.27
CA ALA A 191 -4.42 -12.90 -22.06
C ALA A 191 -5.01 -14.02 -21.21
N SER A 192 -4.36 -14.39 -20.11
CA SER A 192 -4.70 -15.57 -19.28
C SER A 192 -5.08 -15.24 -17.84
N GLY A 193 -5.19 -13.96 -17.50
CA GLY A 193 -5.60 -13.52 -16.16
C GLY A 193 -6.22 -12.13 -16.17
N VAL A 194 -6.15 -11.47 -15.01
CA VAL A 194 -6.60 -10.09 -14.82
C VAL A 194 -5.47 -9.27 -14.19
N PRO A 195 -5.30 -7.99 -14.56
CA PRO A 195 -4.32 -7.13 -13.90
C PRO A 195 -4.82 -6.72 -12.50
N MET A 196 -3.93 -6.13 -11.70
CA MET A 196 -4.30 -5.41 -10.47
C MET A 196 -5.49 -4.48 -10.71
N GLY A 197 -6.45 -4.42 -9.77
CA GLY A 197 -7.72 -3.73 -9.96
C GLY A 197 -8.81 -4.55 -10.66
N GLY A 198 -8.47 -5.73 -11.17
CA GLY A 198 -9.38 -6.63 -11.87
C GLY A 198 -10.20 -7.55 -10.96
N GLU A 199 -11.18 -8.22 -11.56
CA GLU A 199 -12.01 -9.24 -10.91
C GLU A 199 -11.74 -10.60 -11.56
N LEU A 200 -11.19 -11.54 -10.80
CA LEU A 200 -10.88 -12.90 -11.24
C LEU A 200 -12.08 -13.82 -10.91
N PRO A 201 -12.76 -14.39 -11.92
CA PRO A 201 -13.83 -15.36 -11.67
C PRO A 201 -13.26 -16.62 -11.04
N ASP A 202 -13.84 -17.05 -9.93
CA ASP A 202 -13.50 -18.30 -9.26
C ASP A 202 -13.82 -19.51 -10.16
N ASN A 203 -12.85 -20.42 -10.31
CA ASN A 203 -12.99 -21.68 -11.02
C ASN A 203 -12.82 -22.93 -10.10
N GLY A 204 -12.74 -22.72 -8.79
CA GLY A 204 -12.53 -23.77 -7.79
C GLY A 204 -11.06 -24.12 -7.53
N THR A 205 -10.10 -23.48 -8.21
CA THR A 205 -8.66 -23.69 -8.04
C THR A 205 -8.02 -22.51 -7.32
N ALA A 206 -6.92 -22.75 -6.59
CA ALA A 206 -6.17 -21.69 -5.93
C ALA A 206 -5.64 -20.67 -6.97
N PRO A 207 -5.89 -19.36 -6.78
CA PRO A 207 -5.37 -18.34 -7.67
C PRO A 207 -3.84 -18.25 -7.55
N ARG A 208 -3.21 -17.96 -8.69
CA ARG A 208 -1.79 -17.72 -8.85
C ARG A 208 -1.58 -16.26 -9.26
N PHE A 209 -0.57 -15.63 -8.70
CA PHE A 209 -0.26 -14.23 -8.91
C PHE A 209 1.15 -14.10 -9.47
N MET A 210 1.26 -13.61 -10.71
CA MET A 210 2.53 -13.16 -11.27
C MET A 210 2.81 -11.76 -10.74
N ILE A 211 3.86 -11.64 -9.93
CA ILE A 211 4.21 -10.40 -9.25
C ILE A 211 5.62 -9.99 -9.69
N SER A 212 5.75 -8.76 -10.17
CA SER A 212 7.03 -8.13 -10.51
C SER A 212 7.13 -6.80 -9.78
N ALA A 213 8.23 -6.62 -9.07
CA ALA A 213 8.60 -5.39 -8.41
C ALA A 213 10.05 -5.03 -8.75
N LEU A 214 10.24 -3.82 -9.27
CA LEU A 214 11.54 -3.21 -9.51
C LEU A 214 11.67 -2.00 -8.59
N LYS A 215 12.85 -1.84 -7.97
CA LYS A 215 13.12 -0.66 -7.15
C LYS A 215 13.02 0.64 -7.95
N ASP A 216 12.90 1.75 -7.23
CA ASP A 216 13.20 3.06 -7.82
C ASP A 216 14.67 3.06 -8.31
N PRO A 217 14.95 3.41 -9.59
CA PRO A 217 16.32 3.50 -10.10
C PRO A 217 17.27 4.33 -9.22
N ASP A 218 16.76 5.39 -8.60
CA ASP A 218 17.53 6.29 -7.73
C ASP A 218 17.36 5.94 -6.23
N GLY A 219 16.54 4.95 -5.91
CA GLY A 219 16.19 4.57 -4.54
C GLY A 219 16.86 3.31 -3.99
N ALA A 220 16.31 2.86 -2.86
CA ALA A 220 16.80 1.72 -2.11
C ALA A 220 16.43 0.38 -2.76
N ASN A 221 17.26 -0.63 -2.51
CA ASN A 221 16.94 -2.01 -2.88
C ASN A 221 15.68 -2.51 -2.13
N LEU A 222 15.03 -3.51 -2.70
CA LEU A 222 13.82 -4.13 -2.14
C LEU A 222 14.16 -5.11 -1.01
N ASP A 223 13.47 -4.99 0.12
CA ASP A 223 13.46 -6.00 1.18
C ASP A 223 12.63 -7.20 0.73
N ARG A 224 11.32 -6.99 0.54
CA ARG A 224 10.36 -8.06 0.31
C ARG A 224 9.10 -7.62 -0.42
N VAL A 225 8.42 -8.61 -0.98
CA VAL A 225 7.08 -8.49 -1.54
C VAL A 225 6.14 -9.35 -0.72
N GLN A 226 5.06 -8.72 -0.26
CA GLN A 226 4.00 -9.36 0.50
C GLN A 226 2.70 -9.40 -0.31
N VAL A 227 1.94 -10.48 -0.15
CA VAL A 227 0.55 -10.55 -0.60
C VAL A 227 -0.33 -10.40 0.63
N VAL A 228 -1.22 -9.41 0.63
CA VAL A 228 -2.23 -9.20 1.66
C VAL A 228 -3.55 -9.75 1.15
N LYS A 229 -4.06 -10.77 1.83
CA LYS A 229 -5.34 -11.42 1.55
C LYS A 229 -6.36 -10.97 2.59
N GLY A 230 -7.53 -10.51 2.14
CA GLY A 230 -8.71 -10.37 2.98
C GLY A 230 -9.83 -11.27 2.45
N TRP A 231 -10.60 -11.90 3.35
CA TRP A 231 -11.67 -12.81 2.94
C TRP A 231 -12.83 -12.85 3.92
N VAL A 232 -13.94 -13.45 3.51
CA VAL A 232 -15.06 -13.81 4.40
C VAL A 232 -15.03 -15.30 4.69
N ASP A 233 -14.94 -15.67 5.97
CA ASP A 233 -14.89 -17.07 6.41
C ASP A 233 -16.26 -17.75 6.40
N ALA A 234 -16.29 -19.04 6.74
CA ALA A 234 -17.53 -19.84 6.77
C ALA A 234 -18.56 -19.33 7.80
N SER A 235 -18.12 -18.56 8.82
CA SER A 235 -19.02 -17.92 9.80
C SER A 235 -19.60 -16.58 9.30
N GLY A 236 -19.13 -16.08 8.15
CA GLY A 236 -19.51 -14.77 7.62
C GLY A 236 -18.67 -13.61 8.18
N GLN A 237 -17.61 -13.91 8.94
CA GLN A 237 -16.71 -12.89 9.47
C GLN A 237 -15.57 -12.58 8.51
N THR A 238 -15.13 -11.32 8.50
CA THR A 238 -13.99 -10.89 7.69
C THR A 238 -12.69 -11.25 8.39
N GLN A 239 -11.76 -11.79 7.63
CA GLN A 239 -10.43 -12.17 8.08
C GLN A 239 -9.37 -11.53 7.18
N GLU A 240 -8.13 -11.50 7.66
CA GLU A 240 -6.98 -11.09 6.87
C GLU A 240 -5.74 -11.92 7.18
N ARG A 241 -4.82 -11.96 6.21
CA ARG A 241 -3.51 -12.57 6.36
C ARG A 241 -2.51 -11.91 5.41
N VAL A 242 -1.30 -11.70 5.92
CA VAL A 242 -0.16 -11.23 5.15
C VAL A 242 0.78 -12.41 4.89
N TYR A 243 1.21 -12.57 3.64
CA TYR A 243 2.18 -13.59 3.24
C TYR A 243 3.42 -12.91 2.67
N ASP A 244 4.59 -13.23 3.19
CA ASP A 244 5.84 -12.91 2.49
C ASP A 244 5.97 -13.84 1.26
N ALA A 245 5.75 -13.31 0.06
CA ALA A 245 5.70 -14.07 -1.18
C ALA A 245 7.10 -14.32 -1.77
N VAL A 246 7.96 -13.30 -1.70
CA VAL A 246 9.37 -13.35 -2.11
C VAL A 246 10.13 -12.24 -1.36
N TRP A 247 11.39 -12.48 -1.02
CA TRP A 247 12.24 -11.49 -0.35
C TRP A 247 13.69 -11.59 -0.80
N SER A 248 14.49 -10.57 -0.50
CA SER A 248 15.93 -10.57 -0.76
C SER A 248 16.66 -11.61 0.10
N ASP A 249 17.71 -12.20 -0.47
CA ASP A 249 18.60 -13.14 0.21
C ASP A 249 17.89 -14.36 0.82
N MET A 250 16.87 -14.93 0.16
CA MET A 250 16.07 -16.05 0.71
C MET A 250 16.88 -17.27 1.16
N THR A 251 18.07 -17.48 0.57
CA THR A 251 18.99 -18.56 0.93
C THR A 251 19.58 -18.40 2.33
N THR A 252 19.80 -17.16 2.78
CA THR A 252 20.42 -16.85 4.08
C THR A 252 19.39 -16.31 5.08
N ARG A 253 18.41 -15.54 4.61
CA ARG A 253 17.25 -15.05 5.38
C ARG A 253 16.14 -16.09 5.40
N VAL A 254 16.45 -17.28 5.93
CA VAL A 254 15.49 -18.38 6.00
C VAL A 254 14.36 -18.05 6.99
N ARG A 255 13.12 -18.28 6.56
CA ARG A 255 11.93 -18.07 7.38
C ARG A 255 12.00 -18.92 8.66
N SER A 256 11.70 -18.30 9.80
CA SER A 256 11.65 -18.96 11.11
C SER A 256 10.41 -18.51 11.87
N GLY A 257 9.69 -19.45 12.51
CA GLY A 257 8.46 -19.13 13.24
C GLY A 257 7.38 -18.46 12.38
N GLY A 258 7.35 -18.75 11.07
CA GLY A 258 6.42 -18.13 10.12
C GLY A 258 6.81 -16.72 9.66
N LYS A 259 7.93 -16.17 10.12
CA LYS A 259 8.38 -14.79 9.81
C LYS A 259 9.70 -14.78 9.05
N VAL A 260 9.86 -13.79 8.18
CA VAL A 260 11.13 -13.52 7.50
C VAL A 260 12.01 -12.63 8.39
N PRO A 261 13.26 -13.03 8.70
CA PRO A 261 14.19 -12.19 9.46
C PRO A 261 14.33 -10.80 8.84
N ALA A 262 14.55 -9.76 9.65
CA ALA A 262 14.76 -8.40 9.16
C ALA A 262 15.93 -8.32 8.15
N VAL A 263 15.81 -7.43 7.16
CA VAL A 263 16.83 -7.26 6.10
C VAL A 263 18.13 -6.61 6.59
N GLY A 264 18.07 -5.95 7.75
CA GLY A 264 19.15 -5.14 8.29
C GLY A 264 18.90 -3.65 8.08
N ASP A 265 19.82 -2.81 8.55
CA ASP A 265 19.77 -1.36 8.47
C ASP A 265 21.16 -0.85 8.06
N THR A 266 21.24 -0.20 6.89
CA THR A 266 22.47 0.41 6.37
C THR A 266 22.49 1.93 6.50
N VAL A 267 21.50 2.52 7.18
CA VAL A 267 21.37 3.97 7.33
C VAL A 267 22.43 4.51 8.28
N ASN A 268 23.28 5.37 7.74
CA ASN A 268 24.16 6.24 8.49
C ASN A 268 23.39 7.50 8.93
N ARG A 269 22.87 7.45 10.16
CA ARG A 269 22.11 8.54 10.80
C ARG A 269 22.91 9.84 10.98
N LYS A 270 24.24 9.77 11.06
CA LYS A 270 25.08 10.97 11.20
C LYS A 270 25.09 11.82 9.92
N ASN A 271 25.01 11.16 8.78
CA ASN A 271 25.17 11.80 7.47
C ASN A 271 23.89 11.77 6.63
N ALA A 272 22.79 11.18 7.13
CA ALA A 272 21.56 10.93 6.37
C ALA A 272 21.84 10.22 5.03
N THR A 273 22.64 9.15 5.07
CA THR A 273 22.99 8.34 3.89
C THR A 273 22.70 6.87 4.18
N PHE A 274 22.65 6.03 3.14
CA PHE A 274 22.53 4.59 3.27
C PHE A 274 23.31 3.90 2.15
N THR A 275 23.46 2.57 2.23
CA THR A 275 24.11 1.79 1.16
C THR A 275 23.19 0.67 0.67
N ASN A 276 23.22 0.42 -0.63
CA ASN A 276 22.48 -0.65 -1.29
C ASN A 276 23.25 -1.99 -1.26
N THR A 277 23.90 -2.30 -0.13
CA THR A 277 24.68 -3.53 0.09
C THR A 277 23.82 -4.72 0.51
N ILE A 278 22.57 -4.47 0.90
CA ILE A 278 21.52 -5.46 1.23
C ILE A 278 20.31 -5.26 0.31
N GLY A 279 19.37 -6.20 0.31
CA GLY A 279 18.17 -6.12 -0.52
C GLY A 279 18.40 -6.58 -1.96
N ALA A 280 17.35 -6.56 -2.78
CA ALA A 280 17.40 -6.93 -4.20
C ALA A 280 16.95 -5.77 -5.10
N THR A 281 17.53 -5.63 -6.29
CA THR A 281 17.09 -4.62 -7.26
C THR A 281 15.75 -4.96 -7.91
N GLU A 282 15.47 -6.25 -8.07
CA GLU A 282 14.23 -6.80 -8.61
C GLU A 282 13.77 -7.98 -7.75
N LEU A 283 12.45 -8.07 -7.51
CA LEU A 283 11.80 -9.24 -6.94
C LEU A 283 10.66 -9.69 -7.87
N ARG A 284 10.76 -10.93 -8.35
CA ARG A 284 9.74 -11.59 -9.18
C ARG A 284 9.33 -12.92 -8.58
N THR A 285 8.04 -13.25 -8.65
CA THR A 285 7.55 -14.55 -8.22
C THR A 285 6.20 -14.88 -8.87
N VAL A 286 5.91 -16.18 -9.01
CA VAL A 286 4.55 -16.67 -9.20
C VAL A 286 4.09 -17.25 -7.86
N TRP A 287 3.26 -16.51 -7.15
CA TRP A 287 2.78 -16.89 -5.82
C TRP A 287 1.39 -17.53 -5.92
N THR A 288 1.21 -18.71 -5.33
CA THR A 288 -0.08 -19.39 -5.23
C THR A 288 -0.63 -19.23 -3.82
N ASP A 289 -1.92 -18.92 -3.68
CA ASP A 289 -2.56 -18.86 -2.36
C ASP A 289 -2.55 -20.22 -1.66
N PRO A 290 -1.79 -20.39 -0.56
CA PRO A 290 -1.68 -21.69 0.12
C PRO A 290 -2.92 -22.02 0.95
N ASP A 291 -3.73 -21.02 1.31
CA ASP A 291 -4.89 -21.14 2.20
C ASP A 291 -6.19 -20.88 1.43
N TYR A 292 -6.21 -21.21 0.13
CA TYR A 292 -7.37 -21.01 -0.73
C TYR A 292 -8.54 -21.92 -0.33
N THR A 293 -9.73 -21.33 -0.20
CA THR A 293 -10.99 -22.08 -0.04
C THR A 293 -11.90 -21.81 -1.25
N PRO A 294 -12.33 -22.85 -1.99
CA PRO A 294 -13.26 -22.69 -3.11
C PRO A 294 -14.54 -21.94 -2.73
N GLY A 295 -14.98 -21.02 -3.59
CA GLY A 295 -16.20 -20.24 -3.38
C GLY A 295 -16.05 -19.09 -2.39
N GLN A 296 -14.86 -18.83 -1.84
CA GLN A 296 -14.65 -17.75 -0.89
C GLN A 296 -14.60 -16.38 -1.58
N ARG A 297 -15.33 -15.39 -1.04
CA ARG A 297 -15.12 -13.98 -1.39
C ARG A 297 -13.80 -13.54 -0.79
N ALA A 298 -12.86 -13.13 -1.64
CA ALA A 298 -11.56 -12.66 -1.21
C ALA A 298 -11.06 -11.53 -2.10
N PHE A 299 -10.16 -10.71 -1.55
CA PHE A 299 -9.32 -9.81 -2.32
C PHE A 299 -7.85 -10.07 -1.99
N TYR A 300 -6.98 -9.73 -2.94
CA TYR A 300 -5.53 -9.82 -2.81
C TYR A 300 -4.92 -8.52 -3.31
N TYR A 301 -4.07 -7.88 -2.52
CA TYR A 301 -3.19 -6.83 -3.04
C TYR A 301 -1.74 -7.10 -2.64
N VAL A 302 -0.83 -6.48 -3.37
CA VAL A 302 0.60 -6.63 -3.12
C VAL A 302 1.13 -5.41 -2.40
N ARG A 303 1.95 -5.66 -1.37
CA ARG A 303 2.75 -4.67 -0.66
C ARG A 303 4.23 -4.92 -0.94
N VAL A 304 4.91 -3.98 -1.57
CA VAL A 304 6.36 -4.04 -1.81
C VAL A 304 7.04 -3.16 -0.77
N ILE A 305 8.15 -3.62 -0.19
CA ILE A 305 8.86 -2.92 0.88
C ILE A 305 10.33 -2.80 0.50
N GLU A 306 10.91 -1.60 0.57
CA GLU A 306 12.35 -1.40 0.43
C GLU A 306 13.12 -1.56 1.75
N ILE A 307 14.45 -1.64 1.65
CA ILE A 307 15.33 -1.60 2.81
C ILE A 307 15.21 -0.26 3.55
N PRO A 308 15.64 -0.15 4.82
CA PRO A 308 15.56 1.11 5.54
C PRO A 308 16.28 2.27 4.85
N THR A 309 15.61 3.42 4.75
CA THR A 309 16.12 4.67 4.17
C THR A 309 15.95 5.84 5.15
N PRO A 310 16.82 6.87 5.09
CA PRO A 310 16.63 8.09 5.87
C PRO A 310 15.31 8.78 5.49
N ARG A 311 14.57 9.26 6.50
CA ARG A 311 13.47 10.21 6.26
C ARG A 311 13.98 11.64 6.16
N TRP A 312 13.15 12.52 5.61
CA TRP A 312 13.39 13.95 5.42
C TRP A 312 13.77 14.66 6.71
N THR A 313 13.28 14.18 7.85
CA THR A 313 13.61 14.70 9.18
C THR A 313 15.08 14.48 9.51
N LEU A 314 15.65 13.35 9.10
CA LEU A 314 17.08 13.05 9.23
C LEU A 314 17.91 13.91 8.28
N PHE A 315 17.45 14.08 7.05
CA PHE A 315 18.09 14.98 6.08
C PHE A 315 18.12 16.42 6.60
N ASP A 316 17.01 16.93 7.14
CA ASP A 316 16.92 18.26 7.74
C ASP A 316 17.82 18.40 8.97
N ALA A 317 17.89 17.40 9.84
CA ALA A 317 18.80 17.40 11.00
C ALA A 317 20.27 17.60 10.58
N VAL A 318 20.71 16.88 9.55
CA VAL A 318 22.06 17.01 9.00
C VAL A 318 22.25 18.32 8.24
N ARG A 319 21.27 18.72 7.41
CA ARG A 319 21.34 19.90 6.54
C ARG A 319 21.29 21.22 7.32
N PHE A 320 20.50 21.29 8.37
CA PHE A 320 20.24 22.51 9.13
C PHE A 320 20.88 22.53 10.53
N GLY A 321 21.44 21.41 10.98
CA GLY A 321 22.04 21.30 12.31
C GLY A 321 21.01 21.35 13.45
N ILE A 322 19.76 20.96 13.18
CA ILE A 322 18.71 20.90 14.20
C ILE A 322 18.81 19.59 15.00
N THR A 323 18.44 19.63 16.27
CA THR A 323 18.38 18.45 17.13
C THR A 323 16.97 17.87 17.11
N LEU A 324 16.83 16.62 16.68
CA LEU A 324 15.57 15.89 16.80
C LEU A 324 15.37 15.41 18.24
N SER A 325 14.10 15.37 18.69
CA SER A 325 13.76 14.68 19.94
C SER A 325 14.07 13.19 19.81
N LYS A 326 14.09 12.46 20.94
CA LYS A 326 14.26 11.01 20.92
C LYS A 326 13.23 10.32 20.04
N GLU A 327 11.96 10.72 20.15
CA GLU A 327 10.86 10.18 19.35
C GLU A 327 11.05 10.45 17.85
N ALA A 328 11.39 11.70 17.48
CA ALA A 328 11.63 12.06 16.10
C ALA A 328 12.88 11.37 15.50
N MET A 329 13.90 11.09 16.32
CA MET A 329 15.10 10.36 15.90
C MET A 329 14.84 8.86 15.73
N ASP A 330 14.09 8.24 16.65
CA ASP A 330 13.67 6.83 16.54
C ASP A 330 12.81 6.62 15.27
N ASP A 331 12.11 7.68 14.84
CA ASP A 331 11.28 7.72 13.64
C ASP A 331 12.00 8.27 12.39
N ALA A 332 13.29 8.60 12.45
CA ALA A 332 14.02 9.27 11.37
C ALA A 332 14.43 8.34 10.20
N VAL A 333 13.95 7.10 10.23
CA VAL A 333 14.21 6.05 9.24
C VAL A 333 12.89 5.36 8.89
N ALA A 334 12.66 5.13 7.60
CA ALA A 334 11.49 4.42 7.10
C ALA A 334 11.89 3.23 6.24
N GLN A 335 10.95 2.29 6.10
CA GLN A 335 10.95 1.37 4.97
C GLN A 335 9.77 1.78 4.09
N GLU A 336 10.09 2.53 3.04
CA GLU A 336 9.13 2.95 2.04
C GLU A 336 8.56 1.74 1.29
N ARG A 337 7.44 1.96 0.61
CA ARG A 337 6.62 0.87 0.10
C ARG A 337 5.71 1.28 -1.03
N ALA A 338 5.17 0.25 -1.68
CA ALA A 338 4.11 0.39 -2.69
C ALA A 338 2.94 -0.53 -2.37
N TYR A 339 1.72 -0.12 -2.74
CA TYR A 339 0.49 -0.88 -2.59
C TYR A 339 -0.26 -0.96 -3.92
N THR A 340 -0.46 -2.17 -4.44
CA THR A 340 -1.22 -2.34 -5.69
C THR A 340 -2.71 -2.25 -5.47
N SER A 341 -3.48 -1.85 -6.49
CA SER A 341 -4.92 -2.12 -6.45
C SER A 341 -5.21 -3.60 -6.20
N PRO A 342 -6.26 -3.93 -5.42
CA PRO A 342 -6.60 -5.33 -5.17
C PRO A 342 -7.10 -6.05 -6.43
N ILE A 343 -6.96 -7.37 -6.43
CA ILE A 343 -7.67 -8.29 -7.34
C ILE A 343 -8.71 -9.03 -6.51
N TRP A 344 -9.96 -9.03 -6.94
CA TRP A 344 -11.06 -9.70 -6.24
C TRP A 344 -11.36 -11.07 -6.85
N ILE A 345 -11.55 -12.08 -6.00
CA ILE A 345 -12.13 -13.36 -6.40
C ILE A 345 -13.64 -13.23 -6.37
N LYS A 346 -14.26 -13.37 -7.55
CA LYS A 346 -15.71 -13.32 -7.69
C LYS A 346 -16.26 -14.73 -7.86
N GLN A 347 -17.27 -15.07 -7.06
CA GLN A 347 -18.03 -16.29 -7.32
C GLN A 347 -18.63 -16.22 -8.74
N ALA A 348 -18.60 -17.34 -9.46
CA ALA A 348 -19.35 -17.46 -10.70
C ALA A 348 -20.83 -17.10 -10.44
N LYS A 349 -21.41 -16.24 -11.29
CA LYS A 349 -22.82 -15.81 -11.15
C LYS A 349 -23.70 -17.05 -11.04
N ARG A 350 -24.37 -17.24 -9.89
CA ARG A 350 -25.49 -18.18 -9.81
C ARG A 350 -26.55 -17.72 -10.82
N PRO A 351 -27.17 -18.62 -11.60
CA PRO A 351 -28.35 -18.28 -12.39
C PRO A 351 -29.38 -17.62 -11.45
N ALA A 352 -30.00 -16.53 -11.90
CA ALA A 352 -31.08 -15.91 -11.16
C ALA A 352 -32.12 -16.99 -10.82
N ALA A 353 -32.59 -17.02 -9.56
CA ALA A 353 -33.68 -17.91 -9.19
C ALA A 353 -34.87 -17.65 -10.14
N PRO A 354 -35.52 -18.70 -10.67
CA PRO A 354 -36.65 -18.52 -11.56
C PRO A 354 -37.69 -17.66 -10.85
N ALA A 355 -38.16 -16.61 -11.54
CA ALA A 355 -39.19 -15.73 -11.03
C ALA A 355 -40.37 -16.59 -10.57
N VAL A 356 -40.74 -16.46 -9.30
CA VAL A 356 -41.93 -17.12 -8.75
C VAL A 356 -43.11 -16.56 -9.56
N MET A 357 -43.71 -17.39 -10.41
CA MET A 357 -44.97 -17.07 -11.06
C MET A 357 -46.00 -16.83 -9.96
N GLU A 358 -46.41 -15.57 -9.78
CA GLU A 358 -47.62 -15.24 -9.05
C GLU A 358 -48.77 -16.01 -9.68
N ARG A 359 -49.35 -16.94 -8.93
CA ARG A 359 -50.60 -17.58 -9.32
C ARG A 359 -51.70 -16.53 -9.20
N LYS A 360 -52.33 -16.23 -10.34
CA LYS A 360 -53.52 -15.38 -10.44
C LYS A 360 -54.69 -15.92 -9.64
#